data_AF-A0A6N7VAB0-F1
#
_entry.id   AF-A0A6N7VAB0-F1
#
_cell.length_a   1.000
_cell.length_b   1.000
_cell.length_c   1.000
_cell.angle_alpha   90.00
_cell.angle_beta   90.00
_cell.angle_gamma   90.00
#
_symmetry.space_group_name_H-M   'P 1'
#
loop_
_entity.id
_entity.type
_entity.pdbx_description
1 polymer ?
#
loop_
_entity_poly.entity_id
_entity_poly.type
_entity_poly.pdbx_seq_one_letter_code
_entity_poly.pdbx_strand_id
1 'polypeptide(L)'
;MHPTDESLRRLDSSRRVVALREALLRAGISMSYLAPDSVNNAAFFDDHVDAAVRAFQQSRGLIVDGVAGPDTQRALAEAQFRFGDRVLEFVEDQPAVRGDDVAELQRHLSHLGFYYGHIDGEFGIRTRYAVAELQENLGIPGTGVCDGDTMTAMSRVNRAISPSQAFALRDYERLDRSTAALRGRTITLNTGRSEISSAHVTERLTGQPLTELLVASDVRARVERILGEFGAEVVEYDAAAASVSGRSPSLNVNIHCDWLDQPAASGMAAYYWGLPVTGEPRSPIGQRAAILMMKELAARTDMANLGVHARTWDTLKLPGIPSVGIDLGYLSNFHDAHRLADPVFRQTLADSIVIAIQRLYLLEEEDQPTGTLALDDVSRFNPVEDRRRVSGL
;
A
#
# COMPACT_ATOMS: atom_id res chain seq x y z
N MET A 1 -27.93 -23.65 13.66
CA MET A 1 -27.87 -23.83 12.19
C MET A 1 -26.47 -23.38 11.77
N HIS A 2 -25.57 -24.31 11.47
CA HIS A 2 -24.25 -23.93 10.94
C HIS A 2 -24.46 -23.34 9.53
N PRO A 3 -23.82 -22.21 9.19
CA PRO A 3 -23.85 -21.73 7.82
C PRO A 3 -23.23 -22.82 6.95
N THR A 4 -23.94 -23.25 5.91
CA THR A 4 -23.39 -24.14 4.89
C THR A 4 -22.12 -23.50 4.36
N ASP A 5 -20.99 -24.23 4.44
CA ASP A 5 -19.71 -23.81 3.87
C ASP A 5 -19.91 -23.54 2.38
N GLU A 6 -20.05 -22.27 2.02
CA GLU A 6 -20.29 -21.83 0.65
C GLU A 6 -19.01 -21.81 -0.18
N SER A 7 -17.86 -22.21 0.36
CA SER A 7 -16.61 -22.27 -0.39
C SER A 7 -16.64 -23.37 -1.47
N LEU A 8 -15.92 -23.12 -2.57
CA LEU A 8 -15.62 -24.14 -3.59
C LEU A 8 -14.11 -24.38 -3.62
N ARG A 9 -13.71 -25.65 -3.71
CA ARG A 9 -12.32 -26.09 -3.76
C ARG A 9 -12.14 -27.21 -4.77
N ARG A 10 -10.88 -27.52 -5.06
CA ARG A 10 -10.49 -28.63 -5.95
C ARG A 10 -11.22 -29.93 -5.57
N LEU A 11 -11.66 -30.67 -6.58
CA LEU A 11 -12.47 -31.89 -6.51
C LEU A 11 -13.95 -31.70 -6.17
N ASP A 12 -14.40 -30.50 -5.85
CA ASP A 12 -15.84 -30.24 -5.70
C ASP A 12 -16.55 -30.38 -7.06
N SER A 13 -17.79 -30.87 -7.02
CA SER A 13 -18.64 -30.98 -8.21
C SER A 13 -20.00 -30.36 -7.95
N SER A 14 -20.31 -29.25 -8.62
CA SER A 14 -21.61 -28.58 -8.50
C SER A 14 -21.86 -27.62 -9.66
N ARG A 15 -23.13 -27.22 -9.86
CA ARG A 15 -23.46 -26.13 -10.80
C ARG A 15 -22.79 -24.80 -10.44
N ARG A 16 -22.37 -24.62 -9.18
CA ARG A 16 -21.67 -23.41 -8.72
C ARG A 16 -20.26 -23.32 -9.31
N VAL A 17 -19.64 -24.45 -9.65
CA VAL A 17 -18.34 -24.47 -10.35
C VAL A 17 -18.48 -23.92 -11.77
N VAL A 18 -19.59 -24.21 -12.45
CA VAL A 18 -19.89 -23.61 -13.77
C VAL A 18 -19.98 -22.08 -13.66
N ALA A 19 -20.72 -21.59 -12.65
CA ALA A 19 -20.83 -20.15 -12.40
C ALA A 19 -19.48 -19.51 -12.02
N LEU A 20 -18.64 -20.21 -11.27
CA LEU A 20 -17.28 -19.77 -10.93
C LEU A 20 -16.39 -19.63 -12.18
N ARG A 21 -16.41 -20.61 -13.09
CA ARG A 21 -15.69 -20.54 -14.38
C ARG A 21 -16.08 -19.30 -15.18
N GLU A 22 -17.38 -19.06 -15.32
CA GLU A 22 -17.89 -17.89 -16.02
C GLU A 22 -17.51 -16.58 -15.32
N ALA A 23 -17.57 -16.54 -13.98
CA ALA A 23 -17.19 -15.36 -13.21
C ALA A 23 -15.69 -15.03 -13.39
N LEU A 24 -14.82 -16.05 -13.37
CA LEU A 24 -13.38 -15.88 -13.62
C LEU A 24 -13.11 -15.33 -15.03
N LEU A 25 -13.80 -15.85 -16.04
CA LEU A 25 -13.69 -15.35 -17.42
C LEU A 25 -14.16 -13.89 -17.54
N ARG A 26 -15.30 -13.55 -16.93
CA ARG A 26 -15.82 -12.17 -16.91
C ARG A 26 -14.86 -11.22 -16.18
N ALA A 27 -14.23 -11.70 -15.11
CA ALA A 27 -13.20 -10.98 -14.36
C ALA A 27 -11.85 -10.86 -15.12
N GLY A 28 -11.77 -11.34 -16.36
CA GLY A 28 -10.60 -11.17 -17.23
C GLY A 28 -9.54 -12.26 -17.12
N ILE A 29 -9.80 -13.36 -16.40
CA ILE A 29 -8.90 -14.50 -16.39
C ILE A 29 -9.02 -15.25 -17.71
N SER A 30 -7.92 -15.29 -18.46
CA SER A 30 -7.81 -16.04 -19.71
C SER A 30 -6.88 -17.24 -19.49
N MET A 31 -7.45 -18.44 -19.43
CA MET A 31 -6.71 -19.70 -19.39
C MET A 31 -7.35 -20.73 -20.30
N SER A 32 -6.53 -21.58 -20.92
CA SER A 32 -7.01 -22.72 -21.69
C SER A 32 -7.85 -23.65 -20.81
N TYR A 33 -8.92 -24.19 -21.37
CA TYR A 33 -9.83 -25.15 -20.70
C TYR A 33 -10.61 -24.58 -19.48
N LEU A 34 -10.65 -23.25 -19.34
CA LEU A 34 -11.46 -22.60 -18.30
C LEU A 34 -12.94 -22.52 -18.68
N ALA A 35 -13.23 -22.27 -19.96
CA ALA A 35 -14.59 -22.08 -20.45
C ALA A 35 -15.46 -23.35 -20.28
N PRO A 36 -16.71 -23.24 -19.80
CA PRO A 36 -17.56 -24.41 -19.57
C PRO A 36 -17.75 -25.32 -20.77
N ASP A 37 -17.78 -24.75 -21.98
CA ASP A 37 -17.91 -25.45 -23.26
C ASP A 37 -16.60 -26.10 -23.75
N SER A 38 -15.46 -25.74 -23.15
CA SER A 38 -14.15 -26.28 -23.49
C SER A 38 -13.76 -27.55 -22.72
N VAL A 39 -14.61 -28.03 -21.81
CA VAL A 39 -14.36 -29.21 -20.96
C VAL A 39 -15.52 -30.18 -20.94
N ASN A 40 -15.21 -31.48 -20.78
CA ASN A 40 -16.23 -32.53 -20.75
C ASN A 40 -17.13 -32.48 -19.50
N ASN A 41 -16.63 -31.95 -18.38
CA ASN A 41 -17.39 -31.84 -17.13
C ASN A 41 -17.17 -30.47 -16.47
N ALA A 42 -17.90 -29.46 -16.94
CA ALA A 42 -17.80 -28.09 -16.44
C ALA A 42 -18.21 -27.92 -14.96
N ALA A 43 -19.02 -28.84 -14.44
CA ALA A 43 -19.46 -28.82 -13.04
C ALA A 43 -18.36 -29.27 -12.06
N PHE A 44 -17.27 -29.85 -12.57
CA PHE A 44 -16.16 -30.33 -11.76
C PHE A 44 -15.06 -29.28 -11.63
N PHE A 45 -14.60 -29.07 -10.40
CA PHE A 45 -13.51 -28.18 -10.04
C PHE A 45 -12.18 -28.90 -10.28
N ASP A 46 -11.68 -28.78 -11.51
CA ASP A 46 -10.44 -29.38 -11.99
C ASP A 46 -9.20 -28.49 -11.74
N ASP A 47 -8.06 -28.94 -12.22
CA ASP A 47 -6.78 -28.25 -12.07
C ASP A 47 -6.72 -26.92 -12.83
N HIS A 48 -7.52 -26.76 -13.89
CA HIS A 48 -7.62 -25.50 -14.63
C HIS A 48 -8.40 -24.45 -13.83
N VAL A 49 -9.49 -24.86 -13.15
CA VAL A 49 -10.23 -23.96 -12.24
C VAL A 49 -9.37 -23.58 -11.04
N ASP A 50 -8.62 -24.52 -10.45
CA ASP A 50 -7.71 -24.22 -9.34
C ASP A 50 -6.65 -23.19 -9.74
N ALA A 51 -5.99 -23.39 -10.90
CA ALA A 51 -5.03 -22.43 -11.43
C ALA A 51 -5.66 -21.06 -11.72
N ALA A 52 -6.89 -21.03 -12.27
CA ALA A 52 -7.60 -19.79 -12.57
C ALA A 52 -8.02 -19.04 -11.30
N VAL A 53 -8.50 -19.73 -10.26
CA VAL A 53 -8.82 -19.15 -8.96
C VAL A 53 -7.56 -18.55 -8.33
N ARG A 54 -6.44 -19.29 -8.32
CA ARG A 54 -5.16 -18.79 -7.81
C ARG A 54 -4.67 -17.57 -8.58
N ALA A 55 -4.76 -17.59 -9.90
CA ALA A 55 -4.39 -16.44 -10.72
C ALA A 55 -5.26 -15.21 -10.43
N PHE A 56 -6.58 -15.42 -10.26
CA PHE A 56 -7.49 -14.36 -9.85
C PHE A 56 -7.15 -13.82 -8.46
N GLN A 57 -7.01 -14.70 -7.47
CA GLN A 57 -6.59 -14.33 -6.11
C GLN A 57 -5.30 -13.53 -6.13
N GLN A 58 -4.30 -13.97 -6.88
CA GLN A 58 -3.04 -13.27 -7.05
C GLN A 58 -3.23 -11.89 -7.70
N SER A 59 -4.04 -11.78 -8.75
CA SER A 59 -4.32 -10.51 -9.44
C SER A 59 -5.06 -9.49 -8.56
N ARG A 60 -5.86 -9.97 -7.60
CA ARG A 60 -6.64 -9.15 -6.66
C ARG A 60 -5.96 -8.97 -5.31
N GLY A 61 -4.81 -9.60 -5.08
CA GLY A 61 -4.07 -9.55 -3.82
C GLY A 61 -4.78 -10.25 -2.66
N LEU A 62 -5.55 -11.30 -2.93
CA LEU A 62 -6.16 -12.17 -1.93
C LEU A 62 -5.18 -13.28 -1.49
N ILE A 63 -5.51 -14.00 -0.42
CA ILE A 63 -4.81 -15.23 -0.04
C ILE A 63 -4.89 -16.22 -1.22
N VAL A 64 -3.75 -16.67 -1.72
CA VAL A 64 -3.65 -17.55 -2.90
C VAL A 64 -3.71 -19.02 -2.48
N ASP A 65 -4.84 -19.44 -1.94
CA ASP A 65 -5.07 -20.80 -1.45
C ASP A 65 -5.76 -21.71 -2.46
N GLY A 66 -6.29 -21.17 -3.57
CA GLY A 66 -7.06 -21.91 -4.57
C GLY A 66 -8.51 -22.19 -4.15
N VAL A 67 -8.96 -21.62 -3.04
CA VAL A 67 -10.31 -21.79 -2.51
C VAL A 67 -11.16 -20.57 -2.88
N ALA A 68 -12.27 -20.80 -3.57
CA ALA A 68 -13.26 -19.77 -3.85
C ALA A 68 -14.19 -19.57 -2.64
N GLY A 69 -13.64 -19.06 -1.54
CA GLY A 69 -14.36 -18.67 -0.32
C GLY A 69 -15.08 -17.31 -0.45
N PRO A 70 -15.66 -16.80 0.66
CA PRO A 70 -16.45 -15.57 0.65
C PRO A 70 -15.71 -14.35 0.07
N ASP A 71 -14.42 -14.19 0.39
CA ASP A 71 -13.62 -13.08 -0.12
C ASP A 71 -13.37 -13.18 -1.62
N THR A 72 -13.02 -14.37 -2.12
CA THR A 72 -12.87 -14.63 -3.55
C THR A 72 -14.19 -14.39 -4.28
N GLN A 73 -15.31 -14.84 -3.72
CA GLN A 73 -16.64 -14.67 -4.32
C GLN A 73 -17.07 -13.20 -4.36
N ARG A 74 -16.83 -12.44 -3.29
CA ARG A 74 -17.05 -10.99 -3.26
C ARG A 74 -16.21 -10.27 -4.31
N ALA A 75 -14.91 -10.55 -4.36
CA ALA A 75 -14.02 -9.94 -5.33
C ALA A 75 -14.42 -10.29 -6.77
N LEU A 76 -14.90 -11.51 -7.02
CA LEU A 76 -15.44 -11.93 -8.32
C LEU A 76 -16.71 -11.17 -8.67
N ALA A 77 -17.61 -10.94 -7.72
CA ALA A 77 -18.84 -10.18 -7.92
C ALA A 77 -18.55 -8.70 -8.23
N GLU A 78 -17.60 -8.10 -7.51
CA GLU A 78 -17.15 -6.72 -7.73
C GLU A 78 -16.47 -6.53 -9.09
N ALA A 79 -15.77 -7.54 -9.60
CA ALA A 79 -15.12 -7.52 -10.91
C ALA A 79 -16.09 -7.68 -12.10
N GLN A 80 -17.38 -7.93 -11.86
CA GLN A 80 -18.36 -8.13 -12.95
C GLN A 80 -18.80 -6.82 -13.61
N PHE A 81 -18.69 -5.70 -12.91
CA PHE A 81 -19.20 -4.41 -13.36
C PHE A 81 -18.05 -3.51 -13.78
N ARG A 82 -18.12 -3.01 -15.00
CA ARG A 82 -17.26 -1.95 -15.52
C ARG A 82 -17.96 -0.61 -15.38
N PHE A 83 -17.16 0.46 -15.34
CA PHE A 83 -17.71 1.81 -15.30
C PHE A 83 -18.62 2.05 -16.51
N GLY A 84 -19.90 2.33 -16.25
CA GLY A 84 -20.93 2.50 -17.27
C GLY A 84 -21.93 1.37 -17.42
N ASP A 85 -21.72 0.24 -16.76
CA ASP A 85 -22.63 -0.90 -16.87
C ASP A 85 -23.95 -0.70 -16.10
N ARG A 86 -23.96 0.17 -15.08
CA ARG A 86 -25.13 0.43 -14.23
C ARG A 86 -25.13 1.85 -13.65
N VAL A 87 -26.30 2.27 -13.15
CA VAL A 87 -26.45 3.48 -12.34
C VAL A 87 -25.85 3.24 -10.96
N LEU A 88 -25.05 4.20 -10.49
CA LEU A 88 -24.45 4.15 -9.15
C LEU A 88 -25.04 5.26 -8.28
N GLU A 89 -25.60 4.88 -7.15
CA GLU A 89 -26.21 5.82 -6.21
C GLU A 89 -25.98 5.39 -4.76
N PHE A 90 -26.06 6.37 -3.87
CA PHE A 90 -26.13 6.14 -2.43
C PHE A 90 -27.57 6.30 -1.97
N VAL A 91 -28.14 5.21 -1.48
CA VAL A 91 -29.48 5.16 -0.87
C VAL A 91 -29.31 4.98 0.63
N GLU A 92 -29.92 5.87 1.42
CA GLU A 92 -29.93 5.74 2.87
C GLU A 92 -30.62 4.41 3.28
N ASP A 93 -30.11 3.77 4.33
CA ASP A 93 -30.57 2.48 4.85
C ASP A 93 -30.40 1.25 3.93
N GLN A 94 -29.64 1.37 2.84
CA GLN A 94 -29.21 0.24 2.02
C GLN A 94 -27.69 0.02 2.08
N PRO A 95 -27.21 -1.24 1.92
CA PRO A 95 -25.78 -1.48 1.75
C PRO A 95 -25.24 -0.68 0.57
N ALA A 96 -24.10 -0.03 0.77
CA ALA A 96 -23.48 0.76 -0.29
C ALA A 96 -23.17 -0.12 -1.51
N VAL A 97 -23.40 0.45 -2.70
CA VAL A 97 -23.05 -0.21 -3.96
C VAL A 97 -21.54 -0.40 -4.00
N ARG A 98 -21.09 -1.62 -4.31
CA ARG A 98 -19.67 -1.97 -4.42
C ARG A 98 -19.31 -2.53 -5.78
N GLY A 99 -18.09 -2.27 -6.22
CA GLY A 99 -17.54 -2.84 -7.45
C GLY A 99 -16.35 -2.09 -8.01
N ASP A 100 -15.73 -2.69 -9.02
CA ASP A 100 -14.62 -2.09 -9.77
C ASP A 100 -15.06 -0.82 -10.52
N ASP A 101 -16.33 -0.79 -10.96
CA ASP A 101 -17.01 0.36 -11.54
C ASP A 101 -17.11 1.55 -10.58
N VAL A 102 -17.40 1.30 -9.30
CA VAL A 102 -17.40 2.33 -8.27
C VAL A 102 -15.98 2.81 -8.00
N ALA A 103 -15.01 1.90 -7.92
CA ALA A 103 -13.60 2.27 -7.76
C ALA A 103 -13.08 3.09 -8.96
N GLU A 104 -13.63 2.86 -10.16
CA GLU A 104 -13.33 3.63 -11.37
C GLU A 104 -13.99 5.00 -11.36
N LEU A 105 -15.23 5.10 -10.93
CA LEU A 105 -15.89 6.38 -10.69
C LEU A 105 -15.10 7.21 -9.67
N GLN A 106 -14.77 6.65 -8.51
CA GLN A 106 -14.00 7.32 -7.47
C GLN A 106 -12.64 7.78 -7.99
N ARG A 107 -11.97 6.95 -8.82
CA ARG A 107 -10.76 7.37 -9.55
C ARG A 107 -11.04 8.59 -10.40
N HIS A 108 -12.02 8.56 -11.30
CA HIS A 108 -12.32 9.68 -12.17
C HIS A 108 -12.66 10.95 -11.38
N LEU A 109 -13.52 10.86 -10.36
CA LEU A 109 -13.86 12.00 -9.51
C LEU A 109 -12.63 12.56 -8.79
N SER A 110 -11.74 11.69 -8.34
CA SER A 110 -10.51 12.09 -7.67
C SER A 110 -9.53 12.76 -8.65
N HIS A 111 -9.38 12.21 -9.86
CA HIS A 111 -8.62 12.83 -10.96
C HIS A 111 -9.17 14.20 -11.37
N LEU A 112 -10.48 14.41 -11.28
CA LEU A 112 -11.12 15.69 -11.57
C LEU A 112 -11.12 16.63 -10.35
N GLY A 113 -10.64 16.16 -9.20
CA GLY A 113 -10.50 16.97 -8.00
C GLY A 113 -11.79 17.13 -7.19
N PHE A 114 -12.80 16.30 -7.42
CA PHE A 114 -14.09 16.32 -6.70
C PHE A 114 -14.16 15.28 -5.58
N TYR A 115 -13.32 14.24 -5.60
CA TYR A 115 -13.32 13.18 -4.58
C TYR A 115 -12.03 13.14 -3.77
N TYR A 116 -12.19 13.28 -2.45
CA TYR A 116 -11.12 13.39 -1.46
C TYR A 116 -11.04 12.16 -0.53
N GLY A 117 -11.78 11.10 -0.84
CA GLY A 117 -11.81 9.85 -0.08
C GLY A 117 -10.89 8.77 -0.66
N HIS A 118 -10.85 7.62 0.00
CA HIS A 118 -10.15 6.45 -0.53
C HIS A 118 -10.90 5.87 -1.72
N ILE A 119 -10.16 5.34 -2.68
CA ILE A 119 -10.71 4.49 -3.72
C ILE A 119 -10.86 3.10 -3.13
N ASP A 120 -11.96 2.89 -2.42
CA ASP A 120 -12.33 1.64 -1.74
C ASP A 120 -13.35 0.81 -2.51
N GLY A 121 -13.84 1.34 -3.65
CA GLY A 121 -14.85 0.69 -4.46
C GLY A 121 -16.23 0.66 -3.82
N GLU A 122 -16.49 1.50 -2.80
CA GLU A 122 -17.77 1.61 -2.12
C GLU A 122 -18.45 2.97 -2.39
N PHE A 123 -19.68 2.93 -2.89
CA PHE A 123 -20.44 4.14 -3.19
C PHE A 123 -21.10 4.65 -1.90
N GLY A 124 -20.29 5.24 -1.04
CA GLY A 124 -20.73 5.87 0.20
C GLY A 124 -21.15 7.33 0.02
N ILE A 125 -21.51 7.95 1.13
CA ILE A 125 -21.96 9.35 1.17
C ILE A 125 -20.93 10.33 0.60
N ARG A 126 -19.62 10.05 0.77
CA ARG A 126 -18.54 10.87 0.20
C ARG A 126 -18.51 10.80 -1.33
N THR A 127 -18.74 9.61 -1.90
CA THR A 127 -18.81 9.40 -3.35
C THR A 127 -20.02 10.15 -3.92
N ARG A 128 -21.17 10.09 -3.24
CA ARG A 128 -22.37 10.86 -3.61
C ARG A 128 -22.10 12.36 -3.67
N TYR A 129 -21.48 12.93 -2.64
CA TYR A 129 -21.17 14.37 -2.62
C TYR A 129 -20.23 14.78 -3.75
N ALA A 130 -19.19 13.98 -4.02
CA ALA A 130 -18.27 14.24 -5.12
C ALA A 130 -18.96 14.18 -6.50
N VAL A 131 -19.90 13.25 -6.69
CA VAL A 131 -20.70 13.18 -7.93
C VAL A 131 -21.57 14.43 -8.07
N ALA A 132 -22.25 14.85 -7.00
CA ALA A 132 -23.10 16.04 -7.02
C ALA A 132 -22.30 17.31 -7.34
N GLU A 133 -21.13 17.49 -6.72
CA GLU A 133 -20.26 18.64 -6.96
C GLU A 133 -19.72 18.66 -8.40
N LEU A 134 -19.32 17.50 -8.93
CA LEU A 134 -18.93 17.37 -10.33
C LEU A 134 -20.08 17.76 -11.27
N GLN A 135 -21.28 17.22 -11.03
CA GLN A 135 -22.46 17.48 -11.86
C GLN A 135 -22.76 18.99 -11.95
N GLU A 136 -22.74 19.68 -10.80
CA GLU A 136 -22.92 21.13 -10.74
C GLU A 136 -21.87 21.88 -11.56
N ASN A 137 -20.60 21.46 -11.47
CA ASN A 137 -19.50 22.05 -12.24
C ASN A 137 -19.60 21.76 -13.75
N LEU A 138 -20.25 20.68 -14.14
CA LEU A 138 -20.52 20.34 -15.55
C LEU A 138 -21.82 20.94 -16.08
N GLY A 139 -22.54 21.74 -15.27
CA GLY A 139 -23.77 22.41 -15.66
C GLY A 139 -24.97 21.47 -15.78
N ILE A 140 -24.93 20.31 -15.12
CA ILE A 140 -26.05 19.38 -15.00
C ILE A 140 -26.55 19.33 -13.54
N PRO A 141 -27.79 18.85 -13.26
CA PRO A 141 -28.32 18.82 -11.90
C PRO A 141 -27.46 17.96 -10.95
N GLY A 142 -27.08 18.51 -9.78
CA GLY A 142 -26.29 17.86 -8.72
C GLY A 142 -27.05 16.79 -7.93
N THR A 143 -27.54 15.75 -8.60
CA THR A 143 -28.32 14.67 -7.97
C THR A 143 -27.48 13.77 -7.06
N GLY A 144 -26.16 13.71 -7.29
CA GLY A 144 -25.26 12.77 -6.61
C GLY A 144 -25.38 11.33 -7.09
N VAL A 145 -26.18 11.10 -8.15
CA VAL A 145 -26.39 9.79 -8.80
C VAL A 145 -25.56 9.74 -10.08
N CYS A 146 -24.70 8.75 -10.22
CA CYS A 146 -23.92 8.55 -11.44
C CYS A 146 -24.72 7.74 -12.45
N ASP A 147 -25.38 8.45 -13.37
CA ASP A 147 -26.22 7.92 -14.45
C ASP A 147 -25.61 8.17 -15.85
N GLY A 148 -26.36 7.82 -16.90
CA GLY A 148 -25.91 7.97 -18.30
C GLY A 148 -25.48 9.39 -18.68
N ASP A 149 -26.19 10.40 -18.16
CA ASP A 149 -25.90 11.81 -18.42
C ASP A 149 -24.61 12.24 -17.73
N THR A 150 -24.44 11.84 -16.47
CA THR A 150 -23.21 12.08 -15.69
C THR A 150 -21.99 11.47 -16.38
N MET A 151 -22.11 10.22 -16.85
CA MET A 151 -21.03 9.51 -17.53
C MET A 151 -20.68 10.13 -18.89
N THR A 152 -21.69 10.54 -19.65
CA THR A 152 -21.49 11.25 -20.92
C THR A 152 -20.76 12.57 -20.68
N ALA A 153 -21.14 13.32 -19.65
CA ALA A 153 -20.49 14.57 -19.27
C ALA A 153 -19.03 14.33 -18.83
N MET A 154 -18.77 13.34 -17.99
CA MET A 154 -17.42 12.95 -17.54
C MET A 154 -16.49 12.53 -18.68
N SER A 155 -16.99 11.76 -19.65
CA SER A 155 -16.18 11.29 -20.79
C SER A 155 -15.59 12.43 -21.62
N ARG A 156 -16.28 13.58 -21.68
CA ARG A 156 -15.82 14.78 -22.40
C ARG A 156 -14.67 15.48 -21.66
N VAL A 157 -14.69 15.44 -20.32
CA VAL A 157 -13.70 16.08 -19.46
C VAL A 157 -12.44 15.23 -19.33
N ASN A 158 -12.58 13.91 -19.16
CA ASN A 158 -11.44 12.98 -19.10
C ASN A 158 -10.57 12.97 -20.37
N ARG A 159 -11.11 13.42 -21.52
CA ARG A 159 -10.35 13.54 -22.77
C ARG A 159 -9.41 14.76 -22.79
N ALA A 160 -9.58 15.71 -21.86
CA ALA A 160 -8.84 16.97 -21.80
C ALA A 160 -7.78 17.02 -20.70
N ILE A 161 -7.77 16.09 -19.74
CA ILE A 161 -6.87 16.09 -18.58
C ILE A 161 -6.19 14.72 -18.47
N SER A 162 -4.84 14.68 -18.50
CA SER A 162 -4.06 13.45 -18.33
C SER A 162 -4.10 12.96 -16.87
N PRO A 163 -4.23 11.64 -16.61
CA PRO A 163 -4.35 11.05 -15.25
C PRO A 163 -3.21 11.40 -14.28
N SER A 164 -2.04 11.72 -14.80
CA SER A 164 -0.80 11.92 -14.04
C SER A 164 -0.69 13.27 -13.31
N GLN A 165 -1.53 14.27 -13.62
CA GLN A 165 -1.28 15.64 -13.16
C GLN A 165 -2.15 16.09 -11.97
N ALA A 166 -3.34 15.53 -11.77
CA ALA A 166 -4.27 16.04 -10.76
C ALA A 166 -4.04 15.48 -9.34
N PHE A 167 -3.64 14.21 -9.22
CA PHE A 167 -3.27 13.60 -7.93
C PHE A 167 -1.93 14.16 -7.40
N ALA A 168 -0.98 14.45 -8.30
CA ALA A 168 0.30 15.01 -7.92
C ALA A 168 0.18 16.45 -7.40
N LEU A 169 -0.63 17.32 -8.01
CA LEU A 169 -0.60 18.74 -7.64
C LEU A 169 -1.08 19.01 -6.21
N ARG A 170 -2.06 18.26 -5.69
CA ARG A 170 -2.71 18.55 -4.40
C ARG A 170 -2.12 17.80 -3.20
N ASP A 171 -1.63 16.58 -3.38
CA ASP A 171 -0.84 15.89 -2.35
C ASP A 171 0.49 16.63 -2.11
N TYR A 172 1.09 17.16 -3.19
CA TYR A 172 2.19 18.10 -3.06
C TYR A 172 1.74 19.38 -2.34
N GLU A 173 0.58 19.97 -2.64
CA GLU A 173 0.09 21.17 -1.94
C GLU A 173 -0.12 20.96 -0.41
N ARG A 174 -0.51 19.76 0.02
CA ARG A 174 -0.63 19.39 1.45
C ARG A 174 0.72 19.20 2.13
N LEU A 175 1.69 18.67 1.40
CA LEU A 175 3.10 18.57 1.80
C LEU A 175 3.75 19.97 1.83
N ASP A 176 3.45 20.81 0.85
CA ASP A 176 3.96 22.16 0.60
C ASP A 176 3.45 23.17 1.63
N ARG A 177 2.20 22.99 2.10
CA ARG A 177 1.65 23.75 3.24
C ARG A 177 2.12 23.23 4.61
N SER A 178 2.79 22.09 4.67
CA SER A 178 3.29 21.52 5.93
C SER A 178 4.74 21.91 6.11
N THR A 179 5.07 22.58 7.22
CA THR A 179 6.46 22.93 7.56
C THR A 179 7.39 21.73 7.36
N ALA A 180 8.54 21.93 6.72
CA ALA A 180 9.54 20.89 6.43
C ALA A 180 10.07 20.11 7.66
N ALA A 181 9.73 20.55 8.87
CA ALA A 181 10.20 19.98 10.13
C ALA A 181 9.47 18.68 10.52
N LEU A 182 10.19 17.61 10.85
CA LEU A 182 9.66 16.40 11.50
C LEU A 182 8.92 16.68 12.82
N ARG A 183 9.20 17.82 13.46
CA ARG A 183 8.57 18.26 14.70
C ARG A 183 7.04 18.22 14.64
N GLY A 184 6.43 17.55 15.62
CA GLY A 184 4.98 17.48 15.80
C GLY A 184 4.26 16.53 14.85
N ARG A 185 5.00 15.80 13.99
CA ARG A 185 4.46 14.74 13.16
C ARG A 185 4.38 13.45 13.96
N THR A 186 3.30 12.70 13.75
CA THR A 186 3.15 11.33 14.25
C THR A 186 3.49 10.38 13.10
N ILE A 187 4.36 9.40 13.34
CA ILE A 187 4.81 8.40 12.37
C ILE A 187 4.59 7.01 12.98
N THR A 188 4.03 6.10 12.21
CA THR A 188 3.90 4.71 12.64
C THR A 188 5.10 3.90 12.17
N LEU A 189 5.71 3.13 13.08
CA LEU A 189 6.76 2.16 12.75
C LEU A 189 6.35 0.75 13.18
N ASN A 190 6.22 -0.16 12.22
CA ASN A 190 5.95 -1.57 12.48
C ASN A 190 7.12 -2.43 11.99
N THR A 191 7.26 -3.63 12.56
CA THR A 191 8.31 -4.57 12.18
C THR A 191 7.75 -5.95 11.91
N GLY A 192 8.43 -6.67 11.03
CA GLY A 192 8.29 -8.11 10.94
C GLY A 192 8.72 -8.80 12.24
N ARG A 193 8.13 -9.98 12.46
CA ARG A 193 8.23 -10.73 13.72
C ARG A 193 8.71 -12.16 13.52
N SER A 194 9.24 -12.50 12.35
CA SER A 194 9.75 -13.85 12.10
C SER A 194 10.95 -14.15 13.01
N GLU A 195 10.88 -15.30 13.69
CA GLU A 195 11.94 -15.83 14.55
C GLU A 195 12.84 -16.84 13.80
N ILE A 196 12.63 -17.02 12.49
CA ILE A 196 13.50 -17.86 11.66
C ILE A 196 14.90 -17.23 11.66
N SER A 197 15.89 -18.01 12.08
CA SER A 197 17.28 -17.56 12.19
C SER A 197 18.07 -17.82 10.91
N SER A 198 18.97 -16.88 10.58
CA SER A 198 19.97 -17.09 9.54
C SER A 198 20.86 -18.29 9.88
N ALA A 199 21.09 -19.15 8.89
CA ALA A 199 22.03 -20.25 9.01
C ALA A 199 23.50 -19.83 8.90
N HIS A 200 23.76 -18.57 8.49
CA HIS A 200 25.10 -18.12 8.11
C HIS A 200 25.85 -17.41 9.22
N VAL A 201 25.14 -16.68 10.08
CA VAL A 201 25.77 -15.76 11.03
C VAL A 201 24.85 -15.47 12.22
N THR A 202 25.45 -15.15 13.37
CA THR A 202 24.77 -14.61 14.55
C THR A 202 24.99 -13.11 14.65
N GLU A 203 24.18 -12.41 15.45
CA GLU A 203 24.39 -10.99 15.72
C GLU A 203 25.79 -10.76 16.33
N ARG A 204 26.52 -9.76 15.80
CA ARG A 204 27.97 -9.63 16.00
C ARG A 204 28.39 -9.25 17.43
N LEU A 205 27.57 -8.51 18.17
CA LEU A 205 27.92 -8.04 19.52
C LEU A 205 27.43 -8.97 20.63
N THR A 206 26.26 -9.56 20.44
CA THR A 206 25.52 -10.33 21.44
C THR A 206 25.62 -11.84 21.20
N GLY A 207 25.97 -12.27 19.99
CA GLY A 207 26.01 -13.68 19.60
C GLY A 207 24.63 -14.32 19.46
N GLN A 208 23.55 -13.55 19.53
CA GLN A 208 22.19 -14.07 19.39
C GLN A 208 21.90 -14.55 17.96
N PRO A 209 20.98 -15.52 17.76
CA PRO A 209 20.53 -15.90 16.44
C PRO A 209 20.03 -14.68 15.65
N LEU A 210 20.51 -14.50 14.42
CA LEU A 210 20.10 -13.39 13.57
C LEU A 210 18.72 -13.68 12.97
N THR A 211 17.68 -13.05 13.50
CA THR A 211 16.29 -13.20 13.05
C THR A 211 15.74 -11.89 12.47
N GLU A 212 14.62 -11.95 11.75
CA GLU A 212 13.91 -10.74 11.30
C GLU A 212 13.51 -9.89 12.50
N LEU A 213 12.93 -10.51 13.54
CA LEU A 213 12.51 -9.82 14.75
C LEU A 213 13.67 -9.02 15.38
N LEU A 214 14.87 -9.62 15.47
CA LEU A 214 16.05 -8.95 16.03
C LEU A 214 16.49 -7.76 15.16
N VAL A 215 16.63 -7.98 13.85
CA VAL A 215 17.17 -6.97 12.93
C VAL A 215 16.17 -5.82 12.78
N ALA A 216 14.91 -6.13 12.45
CA ALA A 216 13.88 -5.14 12.22
C ALA A 216 13.58 -4.32 13.49
N SER A 217 13.53 -4.95 14.67
CA SER A 217 13.28 -4.23 15.94
C SER A 217 14.45 -3.32 16.35
N ASP A 218 15.70 -3.71 16.11
CA ASP A 218 16.87 -2.84 16.37
C ASP A 218 16.87 -1.63 15.43
N VAL A 219 16.62 -1.84 14.14
CA VAL A 219 16.50 -0.72 13.18
C VAL A 219 15.32 0.18 13.54
N ARG A 220 14.16 -0.38 13.87
CA ARG A 220 12.98 0.37 14.35
C ARG A 220 13.31 1.25 15.55
N ALA A 221 13.97 0.70 16.57
CA ALA A 221 14.34 1.42 17.78
C ALA A 221 15.32 2.57 17.49
N ARG A 222 16.26 2.38 16.55
CA ARG A 222 17.17 3.45 16.11
C ARG A 222 16.43 4.56 15.37
N VAL A 223 15.57 4.20 14.42
CA VAL A 223 14.73 5.17 13.69
C VAL A 223 13.84 5.95 14.67
N GLU A 224 13.20 5.26 15.61
CA GLU A 224 12.36 5.86 16.64
C GLU A 224 13.12 6.88 17.49
N ARG A 225 14.31 6.51 17.99
CA ARG A 225 15.16 7.42 18.76
C ARG A 225 15.50 8.69 17.99
N ILE A 226 15.95 8.55 16.74
CA ILE A 226 16.37 9.69 15.91
C ILE A 226 15.17 10.58 15.57
N LEU A 227 14.02 10.00 15.20
CA LEU A 227 12.80 10.76 14.94
C LEU A 227 12.35 11.54 16.19
N GLY A 228 12.44 10.92 17.38
CA GLY A 228 12.15 11.56 18.65
C GLY A 228 13.08 12.73 18.97
N GLU A 229 14.37 12.63 18.65
CA GLU A 229 15.35 13.72 18.78
C GLU A 229 14.97 14.94 17.93
N PHE A 230 14.34 14.72 16.76
CA PHE A 230 13.82 15.78 15.89
C PHE A 230 12.37 16.19 16.21
N GLY A 231 11.79 15.66 17.29
CA GLY A 231 10.47 16.03 17.79
C GLY A 231 9.29 15.41 17.05
N ALA A 232 9.52 14.35 16.26
CA ALA A 232 8.45 13.49 15.79
C ALA A 232 8.02 12.50 16.89
N GLU A 233 6.74 12.16 16.90
CA GLU A 233 6.17 11.14 17.76
C GLU A 233 6.10 9.82 16.98
N VAL A 234 6.58 8.74 17.58
CA VAL A 234 6.47 7.40 17.00
C VAL A 234 5.43 6.59 17.77
N VAL A 235 4.53 5.96 17.02
CA VAL A 235 3.42 5.17 17.54
C VAL A 235 3.36 3.81 16.85
N GLU A 236 2.83 2.80 17.53
CA GLU A 236 2.57 1.49 16.93
C GLU A 236 1.13 1.46 16.38
N TYR A 237 0.93 0.79 15.24
CA TYR A 237 -0.42 0.62 14.69
C TYR A 237 -1.08 -0.59 15.34
N ASP A 238 -2.23 -0.39 15.97
CA ASP A 238 -3.03 -1.49 16.48
C ASP A 238 -3.83 -2.11 15.32
N ALA A 239 -3.30 -3.23 14.80
CA ALA A 239 -3.93 -3.99 13.74
C ALA A 239 -5.29 -4.57 14.15
N ALA A 240 -5.50 -4.91 15.42
CA ALA A 240 -6.76 -5.50 15.89
C ALA A 240 -7.86 -4.45 16.02
N ALA A 241 -7.51 -3.23 16.46
CA ALA A 241 -8.42 -2.11 16.55
C ALA A 241 -8.52 -1.29 15.25
N ALA A 242 -7.70 -1.61 14.24
CA ALA A 242 -7.52 -0.81 13.02
C ALA A 242 -7.34 0.69 13.31
N SER A 243 -6.56 1.00 14.34
CA SER A 243 -6.44 2.36 14.88
C SER A 243 -5.05 2.65 15.41
N VAL A 244 -4.79 3.94 15.59
CA VAL A 244 -3.57 4.44 16.23
C VAL A 244 -3.98 5.30 17.41
N SER A 245 -3.27 5.13 18.52
CA SER A 245 -3.49 5.97 19.69
C SER A 245 -2.99 7.40 19.40
N GLY A 246 -3.85 8.41 19.62
CA GLY A 246 -3.45 9.82 19.52
C GLY A 246 -3.76 10.47 18.17
N ARG A 247 -2.81 11.24 17.64
CA ARG A 247 -2.98 12.02 16.40
C ARG A 247 -2.90 11.10 15.19
N SER A 248 -3.62 11.44 14.12
CA SER A 248 -3.54 10.70 12.86
C SER A 248 -2.11 10.72 12.32
N PRO A 249 -1.48 9.55 12.10
CA PRO A 249 -0.13 9.47 11.56
C PRO A 249 -0.03 10.07 10.16
N SER A 250 1.10 10.68 9.89
CA SER A 250 1.45 11.26 8.59
C SER A 250 2.08 10.25 7.63
N LEU A 251 2.65 9.16 8.17
CA LEU A 251 3.31 8.10 7.43
C LEU A 251 3.31 6.82 8.28
N ASN A 252 3.14 5.68 7.64
CA ASN A 252 3.36 4.36 8.20
C ASN A 252 4.53 3.66 7.50
N VAL A 253 5.46 3.11 8.28
CA VAL A 253 6.65 2.42 7.77
C VAL A 253 6.70 1.01 8.35
N ASN A 254 6.71 0.01 7.47
CA ASN A 254 6.87 -1.40 7.84
C ASN A 254 8.29 -1.84 7.50
N ILE A 255 9.05 -2.30 8.49
CA ILE A 255 10.45 -2.71 8.36
C ILE A 255 10.56 -4.22 8.45
N HIS A 256 11.11 -4.85 7.42
CA HIS A 256 11.16 -6.29 7.26
C HIS A 256 12.54 -6.77 6.79
N CYS A 257 12.76 -8.07 6.93
CA CYS A 257 13.83 -8.80 6.24
C CYS A 257 13.21 -9.99 5.53
N ASP A 258 13.70 -10.32 4.35
CA ASP A 258 13.12 -11.38 3.52
C ASP A 258 13.90 -12.71 3.67
N TRP A 259 13.28 -13.78 3.22
CA TRP A 259 13.85 -15.11 3.17
C TRP A 259 13.37 -15.86 1.93
N LEU A 260 14.29 -16.45 1.18
CA LEU A 260 13.96 -17.35 0.09
C LEU A 260 14.84 -18.59 0.16
N ASP A 261 14.28 -19.75 -0.20
CA ASP A 261 15.02 -21.02 -0.33
C ASP A 261 15.95 -21.04 -1.56
N GLN A 262 16.47 -19.88 -1.96
CA GLN A 262 17.48 -19.69 -2.99
C GLN A 262 18.58 -18.79 -2.41
N PRO A 263 19.77 -19.33 -2.10
CA PRO A 263 20.86 -18.57 -1.49
C PRO A 263 21.36 -17.38 -2.34
N ALA A 264 21.03 -17.34 -3.63
CA ALA A 264 21.39 -16.24 -4.53
C ALA A 264 20.48 -15.00 -4.41
N ALA A 265 19.27 -15.14 -3.84
CA ALA A 265 18.39 -14.01 -3.59
C ALA A 265 19.05 -13.07 -2.59
N SER A 266 19.17 -11.79 -2.92
CA SER A 266 19.85 -10.78 -2.10
C SER A 266 19.36 -9.38 -2.48
N GLY A 267 19.58 -8.42 -1.59
CA GLY A 267 19.29 -7.02 -1.81
C GLY A 267 18.05 -6.51 -1.09
N MET A 268 17.85 -5.21 -1.23
CA MET A 268 16.78 -4.44 -0.59
C MET A 268 15.70 -4.07 -1.59
N ALA A 269 14.47 -4.00 -1.13
CA ALA A 269 13.32 -3.56 -1.90
C ALA A 269 12.43 -2.66 -1.06
N ALA A 270 11.67 -1.77 -1.71
CA ALA A 270 10.58 -1.07 -1.06
C ALA A 270 9.26 -1.25 -1.80
N TYR A 271 8.16 -1.13 -1.05
CA TYR A 271 6.82 -1.40 -1.53
C TYR A 271 5.88 -0.27 -1.16
N TYR A 272 4.96 0.03 -2.07
CA TYR A 272 3.93 1.03 -1.90
C TYR A 272 2.58 0.48 -2.36
N TRP A 273 1.49 1.10 -1.90
CA TRP A 273 0.17 0.73 -2.37
C TRP A 273 -0.03 1.14 -3.84
N GLY A 274 -0.15 0.15 -4.71
CA GLY A 274 -0.28 0.33 -6.15
C GLY A 274 -0.72 -0.96 -6.84
N LEU A 275 -1.03 -0.86 -8.13
CA LEU A 275 -1.36 -2.01 -8.96
C LEU A 275 -0.08 -2.73 -9.43
N PRO A 276 0.14 -4.02 -9.08
CA PRO A 276 1.39 -4.71 -9.39
C PRO A 276 1.67 -4.85 -10.89
N VAL A 277 0.63 -4.99 -11.70
CA VAL A 277 0.75 -5.24 -13.15
C VAL A 277 1.12 -3.95 -13.90
N THR A 278 0.49 -2.83 -13.55
CA THR A 278 0.69 -1.55 -14.26
C THR A 278 1.71 -0.65 -13.58
N GLY A 279 2.05 -0.91 -12.31
CA GLY A 279 2.85 -0.02 -11.48
C GLY A 279 2.11 1.24 -11.04
N GLU A 280 0.82 1.38 -11.39
CA GLU A 280 0.03 2.57 -11.12
C GLU A 280 -0.11 2.80 -9.60
N PRO A 281 0.33 3.96 -9.07
CA PRO A 281 0.24 4.25 -7.65
C PRO A 281 -1.21 4.47 -7.21
N ARG A 282 -1.58 3.80 -6.11
CA ARG A 282 -2.82 4.07 -5.36
C ARG A 282 -2.56 4.98 -4.16
N SER A 283 -1.29 5.10 -3.75
CA SER A 283 -0.79 6.09 -2.79
C SER A 283 0.43 6.82 -3.37
N PRO A 284 0.27 8.03 -3.95
CA PRO A 284 1.40 8.80 -4.48
C PRO A 284 2.43 9.18 -3.43
N ILE A 285 1.97 9.57 -2.23
CA ILE A 285 2.86 9.86 -1.08
C ILE A 285 3.61 8.59 -0.64
N GLY A 286 2.92 7.45 -0.55
CA GLY A 286 3.56 6.17 -0.23
C GLY A 286 4.59 5.75 -1.29
N GLN A 287 4.29 5.98 -2.57
CA GLN A 287 5.23 5.74 -3.67
C GLN A 287 6.46 6.65 -3.55
N ARG A 288 6.28 7.96 -3.31
CA ARG A 288 7.39 8.90 -3.13
C ARG A 288 8.24 8.52 -1.92
N ALA A 289 7.62 8.14 -0.80
CA ALA A 289 8.32 7.63 0.38
C ALA A 289 9.17 6.40 0.05
N ALA A 290 8.60 5.40 -0.64
CA ALA A 290 9.32 4.20 -1.06
C ALA A 290 10.51 4.51 -1.98
N ILE A 291 10.35 5.44 -2.92
CA ILE A 291 11.42 5.90 -3.81
C ILE A 291 12.54 6.58 -3.03
N LEU A 292 12.22 7.50 -2.12
CA LEU A 292 13.22 8.21 -1.31
C LEU A 292 13.96 7.24 -0.38
N MET A 293 13.26 6.29 0.23
CA MET A 293 13.86 5.27 1.09
C MET A 293 14.83 4.39 0.31
N MET A 294 14.43 3.84 -0.84
CA MET A 294 15.35 3.03 -1.65
C MET A 294 16.54 3.83 -2.17
N LYS A 295 16.33 5.11 -2.52
CA LYS A 295 17.42 6.01 -2.95
C LYS A 295 18.46 6.22 -1.85
N GLU A 296 18.02 6.55 -0.62
CA GLU A 296 18.96 6.77 0.49
C GLU A 296 19.65 5.48 0.94
N LEU A 297 18.89 4.37 1.01
CA LEU A 297 19.44 3.06 1.35
C LEU A 297 20.51 2.62 0.33
N ALA A 298 20.21 2.69 -0.97
CA ALA A 298 21.14 2.32 -2.02
C ALA A 298 22.36 3.26 -2.12
N ALA A 299 22.24 4.52 -1.72
CA ALA A 299 23.36 5.47 -1.75
C ALA A 299 24.36 5.27 -0.59
N ARG A 300 23.94 4.65 0.51
CA ARG A 300 24.71 4.55 1.77
C ARG A 300 25.09 3.12 2.13
N THR A 301 24.58 2.15 1.40
CA THR A 301 24.87 0.73 1.60
C THR A 301 25.47 0.11 0.35
N ASP A 302 26.05 -1.05 0.53
CA ASP A 302 26.59 -1.93 -0.52
C ASP A 302 25.60 -3.04 -0.93
N MET A 303 24.37 -2.99 -0.42
CA MET A 303 23.33 -3.99 -0.70
C MET A 303 22.78 -3.81 -2.12
N ALA A 304 22.42 -4.92 -2.77
CA ALA A 304 21.80 -4.87 -4.09
C ALA A 304 20.47 -4.09 -4.05
N ASN A 305 20.23 -3.22 -5.02
CA ASN A 305 19.00 -2.44 -5.12
C ASN A 305 18.00 -3.16 -6.03
N LEU A 306 16.97 -3.76 -5.45
CA LEU A 306 15.90 -4.45 -6.18
C LEU A 306 14.78 -3.49 -6.63
N GLY A 307 14.88 -2.21 -6.31
CA GLY A 307 13.95 -1.17 -6.72
C GLY A 307 12.69 -1.08 -5.85
N VAL A 308 11.68 -0.45 -6.42
CA VAL A 308 10.43 -0.08 -5.74
C VAL A 308 9.26 -0.73 -6.45
N HIS A 309 8.36 -1.35 -5.70
CA HIS A 309 7.35 -2.25 -6.25
C HIS A 309 5.93 -1.91 -5.76
N ALA A 310 5.00 -1.81 -6.70
CA ALA A 310 3.58 -1.68 -6.39
C ALA A 310 3.04 -3.00 -5.80
N ARG A 311 2.35 -2.91 -4.66
CA ARG A 311 1.70 -4.04 -3.99
C ARG A 311 0.33 -3.67 -3.46
N THR A 312 -0.51 -4.68 -3.27
CA THR A 312 -1.85 -4.57 -2.69
C THR A 312 -1.93 -5.29 -1.34
N TRP A 313 -0.86 -5.22 -0.54
CA TRP A 313 -0.84 -5.80 0.81
C TRP A 313 -1.62 -4.92 1.78
N ASP A 314 -2.30 -5.51 2.75
CA ASP A 314 -3.16 -4.76 3.67
C ASP A 314 -2.36 -3.85 4.61
N THR A 315 -1.11 -4.23 4.92
CA THR A 315 -0.15 -3.38 5.66
C THR A 315 0.21 -2.08 4.92
N LEU A 316 -0.10 -1.99 3.61
CA LEU A 316 0.09 -0.80 2.78
C LEU A 316 -1.21 -0.01 2.56
N LYS A 317 -2.37 -0.55 2.97
CA LYS A 317 -3.71 0.03 2.73
C LYS A 317 -4.31 0.62 4.01
N LEU A 318 -3.49 1.26 4.84
CA LEU A 318 -4.00 1.87 6.06
C LEU A 318 -4.90 3.07 5.72
N PRO A 319 -6.14 3.14 6.23
CA PRO A 319 -7.05 4.23 5.92
C PRO A 319 -6.47 5.59 6.35
N GLY A 320 -6.21 6.46 5.38
CA GLY A 320 -5.80 7.84 5.57
C GLY A 320 -4.32 8.02 5.92
N ILE A 321 -3.54 6.94 5.92
CA ILE A 321 -2.12 6.95 6.28
C ILE A 321 -1.32 6.43 5.10
N PRO A 322 -0.50 7.27 4.43
CA PRO A 322 0.45 6.79 3.44
C PRO A 322 1.35 5.72 4.05
N SER A 323 1.48 4.57 3.39
CA SER A 323 2.23 3.43 3.91
C SER A 323 3.33 3.00 2.95
N VAL A 324 4.47 2.61 3.53
CA VAL A 324 5.62 2.05 2.83
C VAL A 324 6.12 0.80 3.56
N GLY A 325 6.48 -0.23 2.80
CA GLY A 325 7.18 -1.41 3.30
C GLY A 325 8.62 -1.41 2.79
N ILE A 326 9.56 -1.86 3.61
CA ILE A 326 10.97 -1.97 3.23
C ILE A 326 11.48 -3.35 3.64
N ASP A 327 12.08 -4.06 2.70
CA ASP A 327 12.89 -5.25 2.97
C ASP A 327 14.36 -4.83 3.01
N LEU A 328 15.00 -5.02 4.16
CA LEU A 328 16.39 -4.60 4.43
C LEU A 328 17.43 -5.57 3.85
N GLY A 329 17.03 -6.73 3.33
CA GLY A 329 17.93 -7.78 2.84
C GLY A 329 17.39 -9.18 3.08
N TYR A 330 18.07 -10.17 2.51
CA TYR A 330 17.73 -11.59 2.66
C TYR A 330 18.54 -12.24 3.78
N LEU A 331 17.91 -12.68 4.87
CA LEU A 331 18.61 -13.38 5.96
C LEU A 331 19.10 -14.78 5.56
N SER A 332 18.55 -15.32 4.48
CA SER A 332 18.97 -16.56 3.80
C SER A 332 20.24 -16.39 2.95
N ASN A 333 20.65 -15.15 2.65
CA ASN A 333 21.84 -14.85 1.88
C ASN A 333 23.05 -14.59 2.76
N PHE A 334 24.21 -15.11 2.35
CA PHE A 334 25.44 -14.97 3.13
C PHE A 334 25.87 -13.51 3.31
N HIS A 335 25.92 -12.72 2.22
CA HIS A 335 26.41 -11.35 2.27
C HIS A 335 25.46 -10.45 3.06
N ASP A 336 24.17 -10.46 2.71
CA ASP A 336 23.14 -9.65 3.36
C ASP A 336 23.08 -9.95 4.87
N ALA A 337 23.06 -11.23 5.25
CA ALA A 337 23.03 -11.61 6.66
C ALA A 337 24.26 -11.07 7.43
N HIS A 338 25.46 -11.12 6.84
CA HIS A 338 26.67 -10.59 7.49
C HIS A 338 26.66 -9.07 7.65
N ARG A 339 26.04 -8.36 6.71
CA ARG A 339 25.81 -6.90 6.82
C ARG A 339 24.78 -6.60 7.89
N LEU A 340 23.64 -7.29 7.89
CA LEU A 340 22.55 -7.10 8.86
C LEU A 340 22.93 -7.52 10.29
N ALA A 341 23.88 -8.45 10.45
CA ALA A 341 24.47 -8.81 11.75
C ALA A 341 25.33 -7.70 12.37
N ASP A 342 25.72 -6.67 11.59
CA ASP A 342 26.53 -5.55 12.05
C ASP A 342 25.64 -4.41 12.59
N PRO A 343 25.73 -4.05 13.89
CA PRO A 343 24.99 -2.91 14.44
C PRO A 343 25.36 -1.57 13.79
N VAL A 344 26.60 -1.39 13.30
CA VAL A 344 27.00 -0.15 12.60
C VAL A 344 26.28 -0.04 11.26
N PHE A 345 26.13 -1.17 10.57
CA PHE A 345 25.34 -1.23 9.33
C PHE A 345 23.86 -0.95 9.61
N ARG A 346 23.28 -1.53 10.67
CA ARG A 346 21.91 -1.24 11.09
C ARG A 346 21.69 0.22 11.48
N GLN A 347 22.71 0.90 12.03
CA GLN A 347 22.66 2.35 12.23
C GLN A 347 22.61 3.10 10.89
N THR A 348 23.40 2.70 9.90
CA THR A 348 23.38 3.29 8.56
C THR A 348 22.01 3.13 7.89
N LEU A 349 21.37 1.98 8.05
CA LEU A 349 19.99 1.75 7.58
C LEU A 349 19.00 2.70 8.27
N ALA A 350 19.09 2.84 9.59
CA ALA A 350 18.22 3.74 10.35
C ALA A 350 18.38 5.21 9.93
N ASP A 351 19.62 5.68 9.78
CA ASP A 351 19.92 7.04 9.31
C ASP A 351 19.34 7.28 7.92
N SER A 352 19.49 6.31 7.01
CA SER A 352 18.94 6.37 5.65
C SER A 352 17.41 6.49 5.64
N ILE A 353 16.73 5.73 6.49
CA ILE A 353 15.26 5.77 6.64
C ILE A 353 14.83 7.15 7.15
N VAL A 354 15.47 7.69 8.18
CA VAL A 354 15.14 9.01 8.73
C VAL A 354 15.36 10.12 7.70
N ILE A 355 16.49 10.08 6.98
CA ILE A 355 16.81 11.05 5.94
C ILE A 355 15.77 10.99 4.82
N ALA A 356 15.35 9.80 4.40
CA ALA A 356 14.28 9.65 3.42
C ALA A 356 12.94 10.22 3.92
N ILE A 357 12.59 10.02 5.20
CA ILE A 357 11.38 10.60 5.81
C ILE A 357 11.50 12.14 5.87
N GLN A 358 12.66 12.69 6.24
CA GLN A 358 12.88 14.15 6.22
C GLN A 358 12.69 14.70 4.79
N ARG A 359 13.32 14.06 3.80
CA ARG A 359 13.22 14.45 2.38
C ARG A 359 11.81 14.32 1.82
N LEU A 360 10.99 13.43 2.38
CA LEU A 360 9.58 13.35 2.01
C LEU A 360 8.85 14.65 2.34
N TYR A 361 9.24 15.37 3.39
CA TYR A 361 8.58 16.60 3.82
C TYR A 361 9.30 17.89 3.40
N LEU A 362 10.43 17.79 2.67
CA LEU A 362 11.09 18.95 2.09
C LEU A 362 10.35 19.43 0.83
N LEU A 363 10.33 20.75 0.65
CA LEU A 363 9.93 21.38 -0.60
C LEU A 363 10.92 21.02 -1.71
N GLU A 364 10.49 21.03 -2.98
CA GLU A 364 11.38 20.71 -4.12
C GLU A 364 12.60 21.64 -4.19
N GLU A 365 12.47 22.90 -3.77
CA GLU A 365 13.57 23.87 -3.70
C GLU A 365 14.56 23.60 -2.55
N GLU A 366 14.12 22.87 -1.52
CA GLU A 366 14.91 22.54 -0.33
C GLU A 366 15.50 21.12 -0.38
N ASP A 367 14.98 20.24 -1.25
CA ASP A 367 15.44 18.86 -1.39
C ASP A 367 16.84 18.79 -2.00
N GLN A 368 17.75 18.12 -1.30
CA GLN A 368 19.13 17.93 -1.75
C GLN A 368 19.27 16.67 -2.62
N PRO A 369 20.31 16.57 -3.48
CA PRO A 369 20.60 15.34 -4.21
C PRO A 369 20.77 14.14 -3.27
N THR A 370 20.33 12.97 -3.73
CA THR A 370 20.40 11.73 -2.93
C THR A 370 21.82 11.45 -2.45
N GLY A 371 21.96 11.05 -1.19
CA GLY A 371 23.25 10.72 -0.59
C GLY A 371 24.10 11.94 -0.16
N THR A 372 23.63 13.17 -0.36
CA THR A 372 24.36 14.38 0.06
C THR A 372 23.92 14.93 1.42
N LEU A 373 22.68 14.65 1.84
CA LEU A 373 22.13 15.15 3.11
C LEU A 373 22.67 14.31 4.27
N ALA A 374 23.46 14.87 5.19
CA ALA A 374 23.91 14.13 6.37
C ALA A 374 22.82 14.11 7.46
N LEU A 375 22.95 13.22 8.45
CA LEU A 375 22.04 13.24 9.61
C LEU A 375 22.10 14.59 10.34
N ASP A 376 23.27 15.20 10.42
CA ASP A 376 23.47 16.54 11.00
C ASP A 376 22.70 17.63 10.24
N ASP A 377 22.48 17.48 8.93
CA ASP A 377 21.73 18.46 8.14
C ASP A 377 20.22 18.38 8.44
N VAL A 378 19.71 17.24 8.90
CA VAL A 378 18.31 17.10 9.37
C VAL A 378 18.05 18.05 10.53
N SER A 379 19.05 18.32 11.39
CA SER A 379 18.92 19.25 12.52
C SER A 379 18.65 20.70 12.10
N ARG A 380 19.12 21.12 10.90
CA ARG A 380 18.89 22.48 10.39
C ARG A 380 17.42 22.74 10.11
N PHE A 381 16.72 21.72 9.65
CA PHE A 381 15.27 21.76 9.41
C PHE A 381 14.46 21.54 10.70
N ASN A 382 15.11 21.13 11.79
CA ASN A 382 14.48 20.73 13.05
C ASN A 382 15.20 21.32 14.29
N PRO A 383 15.30 22.66 14.43
CA PRO A 383 16.11 23.29 15.49
C PRO A 383 15.54 22.98 16.88
N VAL A 384 16.27 22.22 17.70
CA VAL A 384 15.90 21.90 19.09
C VAL A 384 15.85 23.19 19.90
N GLU A 385 14.69 23.54 20.48
CA GLU A 385 14.63 24.66 21.42
C GLU A 385 15.36 24.27 22.70
N ASP A 386 16.38 25.05 23.05
CA ASP A 386 17.18 24.86 24.24
C ASP A 386 16.26 25.01 25.47
N ARG A 387 15.92 23.91 26.15
CA ARG A 387 15.16 23.90 27.42
C ARG A 387 16.03 24.46 28.56
N ARG A 388 16.48 25.71 28.45
CA ARG A 388 17.14 26.46 29.52
C ARG A 388 16.87 27.96 29.39
N ARG A 389 15.78 28.41 30.04
CA ARG A 389 15.72 29.53 31.02
C ARG A 389 14.29 30.06 31.12
N VAL A 390 13.45 29.37 31.89
CA VAL A 390 12.42 30.04 32.68
C VAL A 390 12.52 29.51 34.10
N SER A 391 13.60 29.90 34.78
CA SER A 391 13.67 29.95 36.24
C SER A 391 14.20 31.32 36.58
N GLY A 392 13.31 32.20 37.05
CA GLY A 392 13.66 33.53 37.55
C GLY A 392 12.94 34.65 36.80
N LEU A 393 11.71 34.93 37.21
CA LEU A 393 11.38 36.16 37.98
C LEU A 393 10.08 35.95 38.75
#